data_AF-A0A1Y3E2Y5-F1
#
_entry.id   AF-A0A1Y3E2Y5-F1
#
_cell.length_a   1.000
_cell.length_b   1.000
_cell.length_c   1.000
_cell.angle_alpha   90.00
_cell.angle_beta   90.00
_cell.angle_gamma   90.00
#
_symmetry.space_group_name_H-M   'P 1'
#
loop_
_entity.id
_entity.type
_entity.pdbx_description
1 polymer ?
#
loop_
_entity_poly.entity_id
_entity_poly.type
_entity_poly.pdbx_seq_one_letter_code
_entity_poly.pdbx_strand_id
1 'polypeptide(L)'
;MAPEVAAVERKGGYNQLCDVWAVGITAIELAELQPPLFDLHPMRVLVLMSKPNYKPPSLRDKIRWSPAFHEFVKQSLTKNPKKRPTPEKLLTVYFSL
;
A
#
# COMPACT_ATOMS: atom_id res chain seq x y z
N MET A 1 -1.88 7.26 -2.75
CA MET A 1 -0.76 8.03 -2.16
C MET A 1 -0.14 7.24 -1.02
N ALA A 2 1.20 7.26 -0.85
CA ALA A 2 1.89 6.55 0.23
C ALA A 2 1.95 7.36 1.54
N PRO A 3 2.10 6.73 2.73
CA PRO A 3 2.10 7.42 4.02
C PRO A 3 3.19 8.49 4.16
N GLU A 4 4.37 8.26 3.58
CA GLU A 4 5.47 9.21 3.57
C GLU A 4 5.17 10.46 2.73
N VAL A 5 4.42 10.32 1.64
CA VAL A 5 3.98 11.45 0.79
C VAL A 5 2.98 12.31 1.56
N ALA A 6 2.10 11.69 2.37
CA ALA A 6 1.19 12.42 3.27
C ALA A 6 1.91 13.15 4.41
N ALA A 7 3.18 12.82 4.68
CA ALA A 7 3.96 13.37 5.78
C ALA A 7 5.12 14.27 5.31
N VAL A 8 5.14 14.67 4.03
CA VAL A 8 6.25 15.43 3.41
C VAL A 8 6.58 16.70 4.19
N GLU A 9 5.57 17.47 4.62
CA GLU A 9 5.76 18.69 5.41
C GLU A 9 6.48 18.45 6.76
N ARG A 10 6.48 17.23 7.29
CA ARG A 10 7.05 16.89 8.60
C ARG A 10 8.36 16.11 8.56
N LYS A 11 8.62 15.34 7.50
CA LYS A 11 9.70 14.34 7.49
C LYS A 11 10.70 14.47 6.33
N GLY A 12 10.43 15.34 5.36
CA GLY A 12 11.32 15.60 4.24
C GLY A 12 11.33 14.47 3.21
N GLY A 13 10.83 14.77 2.01
CA GLY A 13 11.02 13.98 0.79
C GLY A 13 10.31 12.61 0.72
N TYR A 14 10.14 12.15 -0.51
CA TYR A 14 9.80 10.77 -0.87
C TYR A 14 10.66 10.38 -2.08
N ASN A 15 10.72 9.10 -2.40
CA ASN A 15 11.40 8.59 -3.59
C ASN A 15 10.45 7.72 -4.41
N GLN A 16 10.94 7.13 -5.50
CA GLN A 16 10.16 6.28 -6.40
C GLN A 16 9.49 5.06 -5.72
N LEU A 17 9.89 4.70 -4.49
CA LEU A 17 9.22 3.61 -3.77
C LEU A 17 7.78 3.97 -3.40
N CYS A 18 7.36 5.25 -3.44
CA CYS A 18 5.95 5.61 -3.30
C CYS A 18 5.07 4.96 -4.37
N ASP A 19 5.62 4.68 -5.55
CA ASP A 19 4.90 4.06 -6.66
C ASP A 19 4.63 2.57 -6.38
N VAL A 20 5.56 1.89 -5.70
CA VAL A 20 5.34 0.51 -5.22
C VAL A 20 4.15 0.42 -4.25
N TRP A 21 3.99 1.44 -3.38
CA TRP A 21 2.80 1.51 -2.53
C TRP A 21 1.53 1.74 -3.36
N ALA A 22 1.58 2.65 -4.34
CA ALA A 22 0.45 2.92 -5.22
C ALA A 22 0.01 1.65 -5.96
N VAL A 23 0.94 0.86 -6.49
CA VAL A 23 0.68 -0.45 -7.10
C VAL A 23 -0.03 -1.40 -6.13
N GLY A 24 0.40 -1.47 -4.87
CA GLY A 24 -0.27 -2.28 -3.85
C GLY A 24 -1.71 -1.85 -3.59
N ILE A 25 -2.00 -0.55 -3.59
CA ILE A 25 -3.37 -0.02 -3.46
C ILE A 25 -4.19 -0.33 -4.72
N THR A 26 -3.64 -0.13 -5.92
CA THR A 26 -4.30 -0.45 -7.18
C THR A 26 -4.61 -1.94 -7.29
N ALA A 27 -3.73 -2.81 -6.78
CA ALA A 27 -4.01 -4.25 -6.76
C ALA A 27 -5.22 -4.60 -5.88
N ILE A 28 -5.38 -3.94 -4.73
CA ILE A 28 -6.60 -4.08 -3.90
C ILE A 28 -7.81 -3.51 -4.63
N GLU A 29 -7.69 -2.34 -5.27
CA GLU A 29 -8.76 -1.71 -6.03
C GLU A 29 -9.27 -2.60 -7.17
N LEU A 30 -8.37 -3.24 -7.93
CA LEU A 30 -8.75 -4.18 -8.98
C LEU A 30 -9.42 -5.45 -8.42
N ALA A 31 -8.99 -5.91 -7.25
CA ALA A 31 -9.57 -7.08 -6.58
C ALA A 31 -10.95 -6.80 -5.97
N GLU A 32 -11.16 -5.58 -5.48
CA GLU A 32 -12.30 -5.23 -4.63
C GLU A 32 -13.19 -4.10 -5.16
N LEU A 33 -12.92 -3.63 -6.38
CA LEU A 33 -13.60 -2.55 -7.11
C LEU A 33 -13.49 -1.15 -6.48
N GLN A 34 -12.76 -1.02 -5.39
CA GLN A 34 -12.52 0.25 -4.71
C GLN A 34 -11.23 0.19 -3.89
N PRO A 35 -10.51 1.31 -3.75
CA PRO A 35 -9.36 1.35 -2.87
C PRO A 35 -9.79 1.27 -1.39
N PRO A 36 -8.87 0.89 -0.48
CA PRO A 36 -9.13 0.96 0.95
C PRO A 36 -9.50 2.38 1.38
N LEU A 37 -10.46 2.50 2.31
CA LEU A 37 -10.91 3.78 2.88
C LEU A 37 -11.59 4.73 1.88
N PHE A 38 -12.12 4.22 0.77
CA PHE A 38 -12.80 5.01 -0.27
C PHE A 38 -13.90 5.94 0.25
N ASP A 39 -14.69 5.49 1.24
CA ASP A 39 -15.81 6.27 1.80
C ASP A 39 -15.37 7.43 2.71
N LEU A 40 -14.08 7.54 3.03
CA LEU A 40 -13.58 8.61 3.89
C LEU A 40 -13.22 9.84 3.06
N HIS A 41 -13.56 11.02 3.59
CA HIS A 41 -13.09 12.29 3.02
C HIS A 41 -11.56 12.29 2.86
N PRO A 42 -10.98 12.73 1.72
CA PRO A 42 -9.54 12.60 1.44
C PRO A 42 -8.63 13.11 2.57
N MET A 43 -8.95 14.27 3.15
CA MET A 43 -8.19 14.83 4.28
C MET A 43 -8.17 13.92 5.53
N ARG A 44 -9.24 13.16 5.78
CA ARG A 44 -9.29 12.19 6.89
C ARG A 44 -8.38 11.01 6.63
N VAL A 45 -8.28 10.56 5.37
CA VAL A 45 -7.35 9.50 4.95
C VAL A 45 -5.90 9.96 5.17
N LEU A 46 -5.56 11.18 4.76
CA LEU A 46 -4.22 11.75 4.97
C LEU A 46 -3.83 11.76 6.45
N VAL A 47 -4.69 12.32 7.31
CA VAL A 47 -4.46 12.38 8.75
C VAL A 47 -4.31 10.99 9.35
N LEU A 48 -5.11 10.02 8.91
CA LEU A 48 -5.04 8.64 9.39
C LEU A 48 -3.72 7.97 9.01
N MET A 49 -3.28 8.13 7.76
CA MET A 49 -2.04 7.54 7.24
C MET A 49 -0.78 8.10 7.93
N SER A 50 -0.79 9.38 8.33
CA SER A 50 0.34 10.01 9.03
C SER A 50 0.51 9.53 10.48
N LYS A 51 -0.45 8.78 11.06
CA LYS A 51 -0.35 8.32 12.45
C LYS A 51 0.72 7.23 12.64
N PRO A 52 1.49 7.24 13.75
CA PRO A 52 2.50 6.22 14.03
C PRO A 52 1.95 4.78 14.04
N ASN A 53 0.74 4.60 14.58
CA ASN A 53 0.05 3.31 14.68
C ASN A 53 -0.79 2.93 13.45
N TYR A 54 -0.75 3.72 12.37
CA TYR A 54 -1.42 3.35 11.13
C TYR A 54 -0.93 1.99 10.63
N LYS A 55 -1.87 1.06 10.44
CA LYS A 55 -1.64 -0.27 9.87
C LYS A 55 -1.94 -0.21 8.37
N PRO A 56 -1.04 -0.72 7.51
CA PRO A 56 -1.33 -0.84 6.09
C PRO A 56 -2.57 -1.71 5.83
N PRO A 57 -3.33 -1.43 4.76
CA PRO A 57 -4.49 -2.23 4.41
C PRO A 57 -4.08 -3.62 3.89
N SER A 58 -5.03 -4.54 3.89
CA SER A 58 -4.92 -5.87 3.30
C SER A 58 -6.21 -6.20 2.57
N LEU A 59 -6.18 -7.20 1.69
CA LEU A 59 -7.39 -7.78 1.08
C LEU A 59 -8.37 -8.23 2.18
N ARG A 60 -9.66 -7.93 2.00
CA ARG A 60 -10.75 -8.24 2.95
C ARG A 60 -11.03 -9.73 3.02
N ASP A 61 -11.14 -10.37 1.86
CA ASP A 61 -11.39 -11.80 1.74
C ASP A 61 -10.08 -12.57 1.79
N LYS A 62 -9.87 -13.37 2.83
CA LYS A 62 -8.62 -14.12 3.05
C LYS A 62 -8.58 -15.47 2.32
N ILE A 63 -9.72 -15.94 1.83
CA ILE A 63 -9.87 -17.29 1.26
C ILE A 63 -9.94 -17.18 -0.26
N ARG A 64 -10.56 -16.11 -0.77
CA ARG A 64 -10.73 -15.87 -2.21
C ARG A 64 -9.41 -15.72 -2.97
N TRP A 65 -8.38 -15.17 -2.35
CA TRP A 65 -7.14 -14.77 -3.01
C TRP A 65 -5.98 -15.69 -2.64
N SER A 66 -5.08 -15.92 -3.60
CA SER A 66 -3.91 -16.77 -3.36
C SER A 66 -3.01 -16.22 -2.23
N PRO A 67 -2.32 -17.09 -1.46
CA PRO A 67 -1.35 -16.65 -0.46
C PRO A 67 -0.24 -15.77 -1.06
N ALA A 68 0.14 -16.02 -2.31
CA ALA A 68 1.12 -15.22 -3.03
C ALA A 68 0.60 -13.81 -3.33
N PHE A 69 -0.68 -13.65 -3.67
CA PHE A 69 -1.29 -12.33 -3.86
C PHE A 69 -1.35 -11.55 -2.54
N HIS A 70 -1.72 -12.20 -1.43
CA HIS A 70 -1.65 -11.59 -0.11
C HIS A 70 -0.24 -11.12 0.26
N GLU A 71 0.78 -11.91 -0.05
CA GLU A 71 2.17 -11.57 0.21
C GLU A 71 2.65 -10.41 -0.69
N PHE A 72 2.27 -10.38 -1.97
CA PHE A 72 2.52 -9.26 -2.88
C PHE A 72 1.96 -7.94 -2.35
N VAL A 73 0.68 -7.95 -1.92
CA VAL A 73 0.02 -6.77 -1.33
C VAL A 73 0.73 -6.33 -0.05
N LYS A 74 1.07 -7.29 0.82
CA LYS A 74 1.78 -7.02 2.08
C LYS A 74 3.17 -6.41 1.85
N GLN A 75 3.92 -6.91 0.88
CA GLN A 75 5.24 -6.37 0.53
C GLN A 75 5.14 -4.96 -0.06
N SER A 76 4.23 -4.76 -1.01
CA SER A 76 3.97 -3.46 -1.66
C SER A 76 3.56 -2.40 -0.63
N LEU A 77 2.71 -2.78 0.32
CA LEU A 77 2.18 -1.92 1.38
C LEU A 77 3.06 -1.88 2.65
N THR A 78 4.38 -1.99 2.47
CA THR A 78 5.33 -1.77 3.56
C THR A 78 5.37 -0.28 3.93
N LYS A 79 4.93 0.05 5.14
CA LYS A 79 4.84 1.44 5.63
C LYS A 79 6.19 2.15 5.67
N ASN A 80 7.25 1.46 6.10
CA ASN A 80 8.59 2.05 6.13
C ASN A 80 9.18 2.02 4.71
N PRO A 81 9.36 3.17 4.03
CA PRO A 81 9.86 3.18 2.66
C PRO A 81 11.26 2.54 2.54
N LYS A 82 12.11 2.62 3.58
CA LYS A 82 13.44 1.99 3.59
C LYS A 82 13.39 0.45 3.58
N LYS A 83 12.25 -0.14 3.97
CA LYS A 83 12.04 -1.59 3.97
C LYS A 83 11.14 -2.06 2.82
N ARG A 84 10.56 -1.12 2.06
CA ARG A 84 9.70 -1.45 0.91
C ARG A 84 10.59 -2.00 -0.21
N PRO A 85 10.25 -3.14 -0.84
CA PRO A 85 11.05 -3.69 -1.91
C PRO A 85 11.10 -2.74 -3.11
N THR A 86 12.20 -2.80 -3.86
CA THR A 86 12.29 -2.13 -5.15
C THR A 86 11.42 -2.84 -6.19
N PRO A 87 11.05 -2.17 -7.30
CA PRO A 87 10.28 -2.81 -8.38
C PRO A 87 10.92 -4.11 -8.87
N GLU A 88 12.25 -4.16 -9.03
CA GLU A 88 12.96 -5.36 -9.52
C GLU A 88 12.77 -6.54 -8.56
N LYS A 89 12.80 -6.29 -7.26
CA LYS A 89 12.56 -7.33 -6.25
C LYS A 89 11.09 -7.74 -6.22
N LEU A 90 10.17 -6.80 -6.40
CA LEU A 90 8.74 -7.08 -6.41
C LEU A 90 8.34 -7.94 -7.62
N LEU A 91 8.98 -7.75 -8.78
CA LEU A 91 8.75 -8.55 -10.00
C LEU A 91 9.13 -10.04 -9.85
N THR A 92 9.92 -10.40 -8.84
CA THR A 92 10.22 -11.81 -8.55
C THR A 92 9.07 -12.55 -7.85
N VAL A 93 8.05 -11.81 -7.39
CA VAL A 93 6.86 -12.38 -6.76
C VAL A 93 5.86 -12.78 -7.83
N TYR A 94 5.79 -14.07 -8.15
CA TYR A 94 4.79 -14.63 -9.05
C TYR A 94 3.51 -14.95 -8.26
N PHE A 95 2.37 -14.46 -8.75
CA PHE A 95 1.05 -14.81 -8.19
C PHE A 95 -0.01 -14.84 -9.29
N SER A 96 -1.01 -15.70 -9.10
CA SER A 96 -2.30 -15.61 -9.78
C SER A 96 -3.32 -14.97 -8.85
N LEU A 97 -4.28 -14.27 -9.44
CA LEU A 97 -5.48 -13.79 -8.75
C LEU A 97 -6.33 -14.98 -8.29
#